data_AF-A0A3R6XJX3-F1
#
_entry.id   AF-A0A3R6XJX3-F1
#
_cell.length_a   1.000
_cell.length_b   1.000
_cell.length_c   1.000
_cell.angle_alpha   90.00
_cell.angle_beta   90.00
_cell.angle_gamma   90.00
#
_symmetry.space_group_name_H-M   'P 1'
#
loop_
_entity.id
_entity.type
_entity.pdbx_description
1 polymer ?
#
loop_
_entity_poly.entity_id
_entity_poly.type
_entity_poly.pdbx_seq_one_letter_code
_entity_poly.pdbx_strand_id
1 'polypeptide(L)'
;MGLLFDYLQFLASTGHMEMPGAPPFYHDFTDSLAWTTFNLPPPSRSATPHPGIHLEDGDIVAGVLAYAERLHIAPDTLFLTTATGLACVVVGVVVLVSVAYGLVSACAAQKFDLVKRQLAAELPTSHLFLRCVVQSALGVALLSEYALSMTSSFQLRYGGGNSSATTWSATGSLYGATASLCLVCGGLLVLGVCLLRGKSEAQMNDPTFKFTFGAYYKYYTFENRYFFVAKMGAEIASGVIVGRVEDVPTQLTLLLTLQFAMFLYTTHCSPYVLEFQSIAAATAFVLKMLTDDVHVCAQVTYVLLSSFVTTSVSQDVQEVAGTVSLVLQIALLLLFNSRQLHILYKQIKCLVIRRRRRKLAVKAKAAEAAMLAAELERHSSLGLSQWTLDEGYRPAA
;
A
#
# COMPACT_ATOMS: atom_id res chain seq x y z
N MET A 1 -0.44 -1.75 7.11
CA MET A 1 -0.20 -1.72 5.65
C MET A 1 0.20 -0.33 5.21
N GLY A 2 -0.60 0.73 5.39
CA GLY A 2 -0.22 2.12 5.04
C GLY A 2 1.17 2.52 5.52
N LEU A 3 1.42 2.56 6.83
CA LEU A 3 2.72 2.95 7.40
C LEU A 3 3.94 2.17 6.87
N LEU A 4 3.78 0.91 6.47
CA LEU A 4 4.87 0.13 5.88
C LEU A 4 5.13 0.58 4.45
N PHE A 5 4.07 0.76 3.67
CA PHE A 5 4.16 1.24 2.30
C PHE A 5 4.72 2.67 2.25
N ASP A 6 4.27 3.54 3.14
CA ASP A 6 4.79 4.91 3.30
C ASP A 6 6.28 4.94 3.69
N TYR A 7 6.75 3.90 4.39
CA TYR A 7 8.16 3.72 4.71
C TYR A 7 8.94 3.19 3.51
N LEU A 8 8.40 2.21 2.78
CA LEU A 8 9.00 1.68 1.55
C LEU A 8 9.09 2.74 0.43
N GLN A 9 8.05 3.55 0.26
CA GLN A 9 8.06 4.68 -0.68
C GLN A 9 9.06 5.75 -0.27
N PHE A 10 9.23 5.98 1.04
CA PHE A 10 10.28 6.85 1.53
C PHE A 10 11.67 6.30 1.23
N LEU A 11 11.90 4.99 1.43
CA LEU A 11 13.16 4.35 1.03
C LEU A 11 13.38 4.41 -0.48
N ALA A 12 12.34 4.26 -1.29
CA ALA A 12 12.45 4.46 -2.74
C ALA A 12 12.78 5.93 -3.08
N SER A 13 12.22 6.89 -2.32
CA SER A 13 12.44 8.32 -2.54
C SER A 13 13.88 8.77 -2.34
N THR A 14 14.64 8.12 -1.44
CA THR A 14 16.07 8.45 -1.28
C THR A 14 16.85 8.13 -2.55
N GLY A 15 16.48 7.07 -3.27
CA GLY A 15 17.08 6.72 -4.57
C GLY A 15 16.75 7.70 -5.70
N HIS A 16 15.73 8.56 -5.54
CA HIS A 16 15.40 9.61 -6.52
C HIS A 16 16.21 10.90 -6.32
N MET A 17 16.93 11.01 -5.21
CA MET A 17 17.85 12.11 -4.95
C MET A 17 19.24 11.76 -5.49
N GLU A 18 19.94 12.75 -6.04
CA GLU A 18 21.32 12.57 -6.42
C GLU A 18 22.19 12.49 -5.16
N MET A 19 22.78 11.33 -4.91
CA MET A 19 23.61 11.08 -3.74
C MET A 19 25.06 10.84 -4.17
N PRO A 20 25.85 11.91 -4.33
CA PRO A 20 27.26 11.77 -4.67
C PRO A 20 27.98 11.01 -3.53
N GLY A 21 28.53 9.83 -3.86
CA GLY A 21 29.20 8.93 -2.91
C GLY A 21 28.35 7.81 -2.32
N ALA A 22 27.11 7.61 -2.79
CA ALA A 22 26.35 6.40 -2.44
C ALA A 22 26.96 5.16 -3.11
N PRO A 23 27.14 4.05 -2.37
CA PRO A 23 27.68 2.83 -2.96
C PRO A 23 26.68 2.21 -3.95
N PRO A 24 27.15 1.51 -5.01
CA PRO A 24 26.29 1.03 -6.10
C PRO A 24 25.18 0.08 -5.62
N PHE A 25 25.43 -0.73 -4.59
CA PHE A 25 24.43 -1.63 -4.01
C PHE A 25 23.23 -0.90 -3.41
N TYR A 26 23.39 0.37 -3.01
CA TYR A 26 22.31 1.17 -2.45
C TYR A 26 21.29 1.52 -3.55
N HIS A 27 21.79 1.87 -4.74
CA HIS A 27 20.94 2.14 -5.90
C HIS A 27 20.20 0.89 -6.36
N ASP A 28 20.87 -0.27 -6.38
CA ASP A 28 20.21 -1.55 -6.68
C ASP A 28 19.06 -1.85 -5.67
N PHE A 29 19.28 -1.55 -4.39
CA PHE A 29 18.26 -1.70 -3.36
C PHE A 29 17.08 -0.74 -3.59
N THR A 30 17.33 0.54 -3.84
CA THR A 30 16.25 1.52 -4.08
C THR A 30 15.49 1.26 -5.38
N ASP A 31 16.19 0.80 -6.42
CA ASP A 31 15.58 0.47 -7.71
C ASP A 31 14.72 -0.80 -7.59
N SER A 32 15.09 -1.75 -6.72
CA SER A 32 14.24 -2.88 -6.36
C SER A 32 12.92 -2.47 -5.69
N LEU A 33 12.85 -1.24 -5.15
CA LEU A 33 11.64 -0.66 -4.54
C LEU A 33 10.82 0.20 -5.52
N ALA A 34 11.20 0.29 -6.81
CA ALA A 34 10.47 1.06 -7.82
C ALA A 34 8.99 0.68 -7.98
N TRP A 35 8.63 -0.57 -7.67
CA TRP A 35 7.22 -1.01 -7.68
C TRP A 35 6.36 -0.24 -6.66
N THR A 36 6.96 0.31 -5.60
CA THR A 36 6.26 1.12 -4.57
C THR A 36 5.85 2.49 -5.10
N THR A 37 6.50 2.95 -6.18
CA THR A 37 6.20 4.20 -6.89
C THR A 37 5.49 3.95 -8.21
N PHE A 38 4.98 2.72 -8.42
CA PHE A 38 4.25 2.29 -9.62
C PHE A 38 5.07 2.35 -10.92
N ASN A 39 6.40 2.47 -10.81
CA ASN A 39 7.30 2.35 -11.94
C ASN A 39 7.62 0.87 -12.16
N LEU A 40 7.05 0.30 -13.23
CA LEU A 40 7.40 -1.05 -13.68
C LEU A 40 8.43 -0.92 -14.81
N PRO A 41 9.62 -1.55 -14.67
CA PRO A 41 10.58 -1.60 -15.75
C PRO A 41 9.94 -2.22 -17.00
N PRO A 42 10.22 -1.69 -18.21
CA PRO A 42 9.72 -2.29 -19.43
C PRO A 42 10.24 -3.73 -19.57
N PRO A 43 9.44 -4.68 -20.09
CA PRO A 43 9.91 -6.03 -20.34
C PRO A 43 11.10 -5.96 -21.31
N SER A 44 12.14 -6.75 -21.02
CA SER A 44 13.51 -6.73 -21.54
C SER A 44 13.68 -6.77 -23.08
N ARG A 45 12.58 -6.80 -23.83
CA ARG A 45 12.52 -6.83 -25.31
C ARG A 45 12.40 -5.44 -25.95
N SER A 46 12.43 -4.35 -25.18
CA SER A 46 12.19 -2.99 -25.68
C SER A 46 13.22 -1.95 -25.21
N ALA A 47 14.45 -2.38 -24.92
CA ALA A 47 15.56 -1.46 -24.69
C ALA A 47 16.01 -0.85 -26.02
N THR A 48 15.37 0.25 -26.45
CA THR A 48 15.92 1.11 -27.49
C THR A 48 17.13 1.85 -26.91
N PRO A 49 18.32 1.77 -27.52
CA PRO A 49 19.48 2.53 -27.07
C PRO A 49 19.15 4.03 -27.16
N HIS A 50 19.34 4.76 -26.06
CA HIS A 50 19.20 6.22 -26.07
C HIS A 50 20.58 6.88 -26.15
N PRO A 51 20.74 7.92 -26.98
CA PRO A 51 21.97 8.70 -27.01
C PRO A 51 22.11 9.46 -25.68
N GLY A 52 23.28 9.35 -25.06
CA GLY A 52 23.57 9.89 -23.73
C GLY A 52 23.20 11.37 -23.62
N ILE A 53 22.38 11.69 -22.62
CA ILE A 53 22.06 13.06 -22.27
C ILE A 53 23.27 13.61 -21.51
N HIS A 54 23.90 14.65 -22.03
CA HIS A 54 25.04 15.31 -21.39
C HIS A 54 24.49 16.21 -20.27
N LEU A 55 24.65 15.80 -19.01
CA LEU A 55 24.28 16.61 -17.85
C LEU A 55 25.52 17.34 -17.32
N GLU A 56 25.36 18.62 -17.01
CA GLU A 56 26.29 19.36 -16.16
C GLU A 56 26.14 18.83 -14.72
N ASP A 57 27.24 18.33 -14.14
CA ASP A 57 27.31 17.80 -12.77
C ASP A 57 26.76 18.82 -11.76
N GLY A 58 25.67 18.48 -11.06
CA GLY A 58 25.17 19.23 -9.90
C GLY A 58 23.71 19.71 -9.92
N ASP A 59 22.95 19.46 -10.98
CA ASP A 59 21.54 19.84 -11.08
C ASP A 59 20.63 18.65 -10.74
N ILE A 60 19.65 18.76 -9.82
CA ILE A 60 18.71 17.67 -9.40
C ILE A 60 17.97 17.01 -10.59
N VAL A 61 17.96 17.65 -11.76
CA VAL A 61 17.63 16.98 -13.03
C VAL A 61 18.35 15.63 -13.07
N ALA A 62 19.63 15.56 -12.72
CA ALA A 62 20.42 14.33 -12.59
C ALA A 62 19.86 13.31 -11.59
N GLY A 63 19.24 13.68 -10.48
CA GLY A 63 18.71 12.71 -9.50
C GLY A 63 17.54 11.88 -10.04
N VAL A 64 16.46 12.55 -10.46
CA VAL A 64 15.26 11.89 -11.02
C VAL A 64 15.54 11.37 -12.44
N LEU A 65 16.39 12.04 -13.21
CA LEU A 65 16.80 11.58 -14.54
C LEU A 65 17.73 10.37 -14.46
N ALA A 66 18.72 10.35 -13.57
CA ALA A 66 19.55 9.17 -13.34
C ALA A 66 18.70 8.02 -12.80
N TYR A 67 17.70 8.30 -11.95
CA TYR A 67 16.73 7.28 -11.56
C TYR A 67 15.95 6.72 -12.77
N ALA A 68 15.42 7.58 -13.65
CA ALA A 68 14.74 7.14 -14.86
C ALA A 68 15.66 6.32 -15.79
N GLU A 69 16.92 6.74 -15.92
CA GLU A 69 17.94 6.06 -16.71
C GLU A 69 18.29 4.68 -16.13
N ARG A 70 18.47 4.58 -14.80
CA ARG A 70 18.71 3.30 -14.11
C ARG A 70 17.54 2.32 -14.27
N LEU A 71 16.32 2.83 -14.35
CA LEU A 71 15.12 2.02 -14.65
C LEU A 71 14.92 1.73 -16.14
N HIS A 72 15.78 2.26 -17.01
CA HIS A 72 15.65 2.21 -18.48
C HIS A 72 14.30 2.79 -18.99
N ILE A 73 13.80 3.84 -18.34
CA ILE A 73 12.59 4.56 -18.71
C ILE A 73 13.00 5.91 -19.31
N ALA A 74 12.45 6.26 -20.47
CA ALA A 74 12.68 7.58 -21.04
C ALA A 74 12.09 8.66 -20.11
N PRO A 75 12.85 9.71 -19.75
CA PRO A 75 12.42 10.73 -18.79
C PRO A 75 11.10 11.41 -19.18
N ASP A 76 10.93 11.65 -20.47
CA ASP A 76 9.73 12.25 -21.08
C ASP A 76 8.46 11.42 -20.82
N THR A 77 8.64 10.11 -20.59
CA THR A 77 7.56 9.13 -20.40
C THR A 77 7.41 8.65 -18.95
N LEU A 78 8.18 9.22 -18.01
CA LEU A 78 8.23 8.76 -16.62
C LEU A 78 6.84 8.79 -15.96
N PHE A 79 6.14 9.93 -15.98
CA PHE A 79 4.79 10.01 -15.41
C PHE A 79 3.76 9.19 -16.18
N LEU A 80 3.89 9.03 -17.50
CA LEU A 80 2.98 8.14 -18.25
C LEU A 80 3.14 6.69 -17.79
N THR A 81 4.37 6.27 -17.50
CA THR A 81 4.70 4.94 -16.97
C THR A 81 4.12 4.77 -15.57
N THR A 82 4.31 5.75 -14.68
CA THR A 82 3.74 5.76 -13.33
C THR A 82 2.20 5.74 -13.34
N ALA A 83 1.58 6.56 -14.18
CA ALA A 83 0.12 6.63 -14.33
C ALA A 83 -0.45 5.32 -14.86
N THR A 84 0.23 4.70 -15.83
CA THR A 84 -0.14 3.38 -16.37
C THR A 84 0.02 2.30 -15.31
N GLY A 85 1.13 2.30 -14.56
CA GLY A 85 1.36 1.38 -13.44
C GLY A 85 0.28 1.50 -12.36
N LEU A 86 -0.10 2.72 -12.00
CA LEU A 86 -1.19 2.98 -11.06
C LEU A 86 -2.53 2.46 -11.60
N ALA A 87 -2.86 2.74 -12.87
CA ALA A 87 -4.08 2.24 -13.50
C ALA A 87 -4.12 0.71 -13.50
N CYS A 88 -3.01 0.04 -13.81
CA CYS A 88 -2.87 -1.41 -13.73
C CYS A 88 -3.11 -1.94 -12.32
N VAL A 89 -2.56 -1.30 -11.28
CA VAL A 89 -2.81 -1.71 -9.89
C VAL A 89 -4.26 -1.52 -9.49
N VAL A 90 -4.88 -0.38 -9.85
CA VAL A 90 -6.30 -0.12 -9.58
C VAL A 90 -7.17 -1.20 -10.25
N VAL A 91 -6.96 -1.49 -11.53
CA VAL A 91 -7.69 -2.54 -12.25
C VAL A 91 -7.47 -3.90 -11.61
N GLY A 92 -6.22 -4.25 -11.28
CA GLY A 92 -5.89 -5.51 -10.61
C GLY A 92 -6.60 -5.66 -9.26
N VAL A 93 -6.65 -4.60 -8.45
CA VAL A 93 -7.36 -4.57 -7.18
C VAL A 93 -8.87 -4.71 -7.38
N VAL A 94 -9.46 -4.04 -8.38
CA VAL A 94 -10.88 -4.17 -8.71
C VAL A 94 -11.21 -5.61 -9.10
N VAL A 95 -10.40 -6.23 -9.96
CA VAL A 95 -10.57 -7.64 -10.36
C VAL A 95 -10.45 -8.56 -9.15
N LEU A 96 -9.45 -8.37 -8.30
CA LEU A 96 -9.23 -9.19 -7.11
C LEU A 96 -10.39 -9.07 -6.11
N VAL A 97 -10.89 -7.86 -5.86
CA VAL A 97 -12.07 -7.62 -5.02
C VAL A 97 -13.31 -8.28 -5.63
N SER A 98 -13.48 -8.19 -6.96
CA SER A 98 -14.59 -8.83 -7.69
C SER A 98 -14.56 -10.35 -7.56
N VAL A 99 -13.39 -10.96 -7.74
CA VAL A 99 -13.20 -12.41 -7.60
C VAL A 99 -13.40 -12.86 -6.16
N ALA A 100 -12.85 -12.13 -5.18
CA ALA A 100 -13.05 -12.43 -3.76
C ALA A 100 -14.52 -12.33 -3.36
N TYR A 101 -15.22 -11.28 -3.80
CA TYR A 101 -16.65 -11.13 -3.59
C TYR A 101 -17.46 -12.25 -4.26
N GLY A 102 -17.12 -12.61 -5.50
CA GLY A 102 -17.70 -13.73 -6.23
C GLY A 102 -17.51 -15.07 -5.52
N LEU A 103 -16.30 -15.35 -5.00
CA LEU A 103 -16.00 -16.57 -4.23
C LEU A 103 -16.78 -16.63 -2.91
N VAL A 104 -16.86 -15.52 -2.18
CA VAL A 104 -17.60 -15.44 -0.92
C VAL A 104 -19.09 -15.62 -1.15
N SER A 105 -19.65 -14.95 -2.17
CA SER A 105 -21.06 -15.07 -2.53
C SER A 105 -21.41 -16.47 -3.05
N ALA A 106 -20.56 -17.08 -3.89
CA ALA A 106 -20.74 -18.46 -4.34
C ALA A 106 -20.63 -19.48 -3.19
N CYS A 107 -19.66 -19.32 -2.29
CA CYS A 107 -19.51 -20.20 -1.12
C CYS A 107 -20.68 -20.05 -0.13
N ALA A 108 -21.22 -18.84 0.03
CA ALA A 108 -22.40 -18.58 0.84
C ALA A 108 -23.66 -19.18 0.19
N ALA A 109 -23.82 -19.02 -1.12
CA ALA A 109 -24.92 -19.56 -1.90
C ALA A 109 -24.98 -21.10 -1.88
N GLN A 110 -23.82 -21.77 -1.86
CA GLN A 110 -23.74 -23.24 -1.83
C GLN A 110 -24.02 -23.85 -0.45
N LYS A 111 -23.99 -23.09 0.65
CA LYS A 111 -23.93 -23.69 2.00
C LYS A 111 -24.98 -23.24 3.01
N PHE A 112 -25.71 -22.14 2.79
CA PHE A 112 -26.61 -21.63 3.83
C PHE A 112 -27.83 -20.86 3.31
N ASP A 113 -28.98 -21.51 3.17
CA ASP A 113 -30.26 -20.84 2.87
C ASP A 113 -30.76 -19.94 4.00
N LEU A 114 -30.47 -20.29 5.26
CA LEU A 114 -30.78 -19.46 6.44
C LEU A 114 -29.89 -18.21 6.53
N VAL A 115 -28.61 -18.33 6.18
CA VAL A 115 -27.72 -17.16 6.05
C VAL A 115 -28.10 -16.35 4.82
N LYS A 116 -28.59 -16.95 3.73
CA LYS A 116 -29.15 -16.21 2.59
C LYS A 116 -30.29 -15.27 3.02
N ARG A 117 -31.19 -15.74 3.89
CA ARG A 117 -32.30 -14.92 4.43
C ARG A 117 -31.84 -13.89 5.45
N GLN A 118 -30.94 -14.22 6.37
CA GLN A 118 -30.39 -13.25 7.33
C GLN A 118 -29.45 -12.23 6.67
N LEU A 119 -28.58 -12.66 5.75
CA LEU A 119 -27.66 -11.80 5.00
C LEU A 119 -28.39 -10.96 3.95
N ALA A 120 -29.54 -11.42 3.40
CA ALA A 120 -30.41 -10.59 2.57
C ALA A 120 -31.24 -9.58 3.41
N ALA A 121 -31.58 -9.92 4.66
CA ALA A 121 -32.30 -9.03 5.57
C ALA A 121 -31.40 -7.99 6.26
N GLU A 122 -30.12 -8.31 6.47
CA GLU A 122 -29.19 -7.51 7.29
C GLU A 122 -28.11 -6.80 6.45
N LEU A 123 -27.94 -7.19 5.17
CA LEU A 123 -26.99 -6.59 4.24
C LEU A 123 -27.73 -6.07 2.99
N PRO A 124 -27.89 -4.74 2.81
CA PRO A 124 -28.33 -4.20 1.52
C PRO A 124 -27.23 -4.51 0.49
N THR A 125 -27.45 -5.61 -0.23
CA THR A 125 -26.46 -6.30 -1.06
C THR A 125 -26.08 -5.49 -2.30
N SER A 126 -26.87 -4.47 -2.64
CA SER A 126 -26.70 -3.63 -3.83
C SER A 126 -25.45 -2.73 -3.79
N HIS A 127 -24.87 -2.44 -2.62
CA HIS A 127 -23.75 -1.49 -2.53
C HIS A 127 -22.49 -2.01 -1.83
N LEU A 128 -22.47 -3.23 -1.27
CA LEU A 128 -21.30 -3.71 -0.53
C LEU A 128 -20.06 -3.92 -1.43
N PHE A 129 -20.27 -4.49 -2.61
CA PHE A 129 -19.23 -4.65 -3.63
C PHE A 129 -18.67 -3.28 -4.05
N LEU A 130 -19.56 -2.35 -4.41
CA LEU A 130 -19.20 -0.99 -4.79
C LEU A 130 -18.41 -0.29 -3.68
N ARG A 131 -18.83 -0.42 -2.41
CA ARG A 131 -18.11 0.17 -1.28
C ARG A 131 -16.74 -0.46 -1.06
N CYS A 132 -16.60 -1.77 -1.27
CA CYS A 132 -15.31 -2.43 -1.14
C CYS A 132 -14.34 -1.98 -2.25
N VAL A 133 -14.86 -1.83 -3.47
CA VAL A 133 -14.13 -1.30 -4.63
C VAL A 133 -13.75 0.17 -4.40
N VAL A 134 -14.69 1.00 -3.93
CA VAL A 134 -14.43 2.41 -3.62
C VAL A 134 -13.38 2.52 -2.51
N GLN A 135 -13.50 1.73 -1.43
CA GLN A 135 -12.54 1.74 -0.34
C GLN A 135 -11.14 1.28 -0.80
N SER A 136 -11.05 0.26 -1.65
CA SER A 136 -9.77 -0.24 -2.14
C SER A 136 -9.13 0.71 -3.15
N ALA A 137 -9.91 1.24 -4.10
CA ALA A 137 -9.45 2.25 -5.05
C ALA A 137 -9.01 3.53 -4.34
N LEU A 138 -9.78 4.00 -3.36
CA LEU A 138 -9.42 5.14 -2.51
C LEU A 138 -8.13 4.86 -1.74
N GLY A 139 -7.98 3.66 -1.17
CA GLY A 139 -6.75 3.27 -0.49
C GLY A 139 -5.52 3.29 -1.41
N VAL A 140 -5.65 2.76 -2.63
CA VAL A 140 -4.56 2.79 -3.63
C VAL A 140 -4.25 4.22 -4.05
N ALA A 141 -5.28 5.06 -4.26
CA ALA A 141 -5.10 6.45 -4.66
C ALA A 141 -4.36 7.25 -3.58
N LEU A 142 -4.74 7.10 -2.31
CA LEU A 142 -4.05 7.73 -1.18
C LEU A 142 -2.58 7.29 -1.08
N LEU A 143 -2.29 6.01 -1.36
CA LEU A 143 -0.91 5.50 -1.37
C LEU A 143 -0.09 5.99 -2.57
N SER A 144 -0.73 6.53 -3.60
CA SER A 144 -0.07 6.94 -4.85
C SER A 144 0.31 8.41 -4.91
N GLU A 145 -0.05 9.19 -3.88
CA GLU A 145 0.08 10.64 -3.88
C GLU A 145 1.52 11.12 -4.00
N TYR A 146 2.45 10.51 -3.26
CA TYR A 146 3.87 10.83 -3.38
C TYR A 146 4.37 10.58 -4.81
N ALA A 147 4.11 9.39 -5.37
CA ALA A 147 4.60 8.99 -6.68
C ALA A 147 4.01 9.86 -7.81
N LEU A 148 2.70 10.14 -7.76
CA LEU A 148 2.03 11.02 -8.71
C LEU A 148 2.51 12.46 -8.57
N SER A 149 2.66 12.97 -7.35
CA SER A 149 3.14 14.35 -7.10
C SER A 149 4.56 14.55 -7.62
N MET A 150 5.45 13.59 -7.37
CA MET A 150 6.85 13.63 -7.83
C MET A 150 6.95 13.62 -9.35
N THR A 151 6.30 12.64 -10.00
CA THR A 151 6.41 12.45 -11.45
C THR A 151 5.68 13.53 -12.24
N SER A 152 4.55 14.04 -11.73
CA SER A 152 3.86 15.18 -12.33
C SER A 152 4.65 16.49 -12.18
N SER A 153 5.23 16.75 -11.01
CA SER A 153 6.06 17.95 -10.77
C SER A 153 7.32 17.94 -11.64
N PHE A 154 7.94 16.76 -11.78
CA PHE A 154 9.07 16.55 -12.68
C PHE A 154 8.69 16.81 -14.14
N GLN A 155 7.58 16.25 -14.63
CA GLN A 155 7.14 16.49 -16.01
C GLN A 155 6.75 17.94 -16.29
N LEU A 156 6.11 18.64 -15.35
CA LEU A 156 5.78 20.05 -15.49
C LEU A 156 7.01 20.94 -15.60
N ARG A 157 8.13 20.52 -15.00
CA ARG A 157 9.41 21.21 -15.08
C ARG A 157 10.16 20.84 -16.36
N TYR A 158 10.29 19.55 -16.66
CA TYR A 158 11.08 19.03 -17.77
C TYR A 158 10.41 19.28 -19.14
N GLY A 159 9.08 19.10 -19.24
CA GLY A 159 8.32 19.31 -20.47
C GLY A 159 8.20 20.78 -20.91
N GLY A 160 8.59 21.73 -20.06
CA GLY A 160 8.72 23.15 -20.43
C GLY A 160 10.06 23.52 -21.08
N GLY A 161 11.09 22.67 -20.96
CA GLY A 161 12.46 23.00 -21.38
C GLY A 161 12.89 22.42 -22.74
N ASN A 162 12.46 21.19 -23.08
CA ASN A 162 12.90 20.52 -24.31
C ASN A 162 11.76 20.37 -25.34
N SER A 163 11.83 21.16 -26.40
CA SER A 163 10.91 21.15 -27.56
C SER A 163 11.05 19.94 -28.49
N SER A 164 11.65 18.84 -28.02
CA SER A 164 12.10 17.72 -28.87
C SER A 164 11.23 16.45 -28.77
N ALA A 165 10.30 16.39 -27.82
CA ALA A 165 9.34 15.30 -27.74
C ALA A 165 8.23 15.49 -28.78
N THR A 166 7.86 14.42 -29.49
CA THR A 166 6.79 14.42 -30.50
C THR A 166 5.55 15.13 -29.96
N THR A 167 5.06 16.14 -30.69
CA THR A 167 4.12 17.17 -30.24
C THR A 167 2.84 16.63 -29.58
N TRP A 168 2.47 15.39 -29.86
CA TRP A 168 1.27 14.73 -29.33
C TRP A 168 1.50 14.03 -27.97
N SER A 169 2.69 13.47 -27.71
CA SER A 169 3.00 12.80 -26.42
C SER A 169 3.40 13.81 -25.34
N ALA A 170 4.17 14.84 -25.71
CA ALA A 170 4.62 15.90 -24.81
C ALA A 170 3.46 16.73 -24.24
N THR A 171 2.55 17.14 -25.13
CA THR A 171 1.38 17.93 -24.78
C THR A 171 0.41 17.13 -23.90
N GLY A 172 0.19 15.85 -24.22
CA GLY A 172 -0.64 14.94 -23.41
C GLY A 172 -0.07 14.69 -22.00
N SER A 173 1.26 14.56 -21.89
CA SER A 173 1.98 14.44 -20.60
C SER A 173 1.75 15.66 -19.70
N LEU A 174 1.89 16.88 -20.23
CA LEU A 174 1.77 18.12 -19.44
C LEU A 174 0.34 18.36 -18.91
N TYR A 175 -0.67 18.16 -19.76
CA TYR A 175 -2.07 18.22 -19.33
C TYR A 175 -2.38 17.10 -18.34
N GLY A 176 -1.85 15.90 -18.56
CA GLY A 176 -1.98 14.77 -17.64
C GLY A 176 -1.36 15.06 -16.26
N ALA A 177 -0.15 15.61 -16.22
CA ALA A 177 0.56 15.95 -15.00
C ALA A 177 -0.15 17.06 -14.21
N THR A 178 -0.63 18.10 -14.90
CA THR A 178 -1.43 19.16 -14.27
C THR A 178 -2.74 18.58 -13.73
N ALA A 179 -3.42 17.76 -14.51
CA ALA A 179 -4.67 17.12 -14.11
C ALA A 179 -4.47 16.16 -12.93
N SER A 180 -3.39 15.39 -12.88
CA SER A 180 -3.11 14.50 -11.76
C SER A 180 -2.82 15.28 -10.47
N LEU A 181 -2.03 16.36 -10.56
CA LEU A 181 -1.70 17.15 -9.38
C LEU A 181 -2.93 17.91 -8.85
N CYS A 182 -3.74 18.50 -9.73
CA CYS A 182 -4.93 19.25 -9.32
C CYS A 182 -6.11 18.35 -8.95
N LEU A 183 -6.45 17.37 -9.79
CA LEU A 183 -7.68 16.56 -9.62
C LEU A 183 -7.46 15.34 -8.74
N VAL A 184 -6.32 14.65 -8.85
CA VAL A 184 -6.06 13.46 -8.04
C VAL A 184 -5.50 13.88 -6.69
N CYS A 185 -4.34 14.54 -6.63
CA CYS A 185 -3.75 14.97 -5.36
C CYS A 185 -4.61 16.04 -4.67
N GLY A 186 -4.92 17.16 -5.34
CA GLY A 186 -5.76 18.22 -4.78
C GLY A 186 -7.21 17.81 -4.57
N GLY A 187 -7.82 17.14 -5.56
CA GLY A 187 -9.23 16.76 -5.50
C GLY A 187 -9.53 15.70 -4.44
N LEU A 188 -8.67 14.70 -4.22
CA LEU A 188 -8.85 13.73 -3.12
C LEU A 188 -8.75 14.37 -1.74
N LEU A 189 -7.92 15.41 -1.59
CA LEU A 189 -7.77 16.15 -0.34
C LEU A 189 -9.04 16.95 -0.05
N VAL A 190 -9.51 17.71 -1.05
CA VAL A 190 -10.74 18.50 -0.96
C VAL A 190 -11.95 17.58 -0.74
N LEU A 191 -12.05 16.48 -1.48
CA LEU A 191 -13.11 15.48 -1.31
C LEU A 191 -13.13 14.93 0.13
N GLY A 192 -11.97 14.54 0.66
CA GLY A 192 -11.84 14.08 2.05
C GLY A 192 -12.37 15.12 3.04
N VAL A 193 -11.94 16.38 2.91
CA VAL A 193 -12.40 17.48 3.79
C VAL A 193 -13.90 17.70 3.66
N CYS A 194 -14.43 17.78 2.44
CA CYS A 194 -15.86 17.96 2.18
C CYS A 194 -16.72 16.83 2.75
N LEU A 195 -16.24 15.58 2.68
CA LEU A 195 -16.96 14.41 3.20
C LEU A 195 -17.02 14.36 4.73
N LEU A 196 -15.99 14.90 5.39
CA LEU A 196 -15.85 14.87 6.86
C LEU A 196 -16.44 16.14 7.51
N ARG A 197 -16.55 17.23 6.75
CA ARG A 197 -17.08 18.51 7.21
C ARG A 197 -18.55 18.38 7.61
N GLY A 198 -18.88 18.88 8.80
CA GLY A 198 -20.25 18.92 9.32
C GLY A 198 -20.81 17.59 9.82
N LYS A 199 -20.03 16.49 9.80
CA LYS A 199 -20.49 15.20 10.35
C LYS A 199 -20.24 15.07 11.85
N SER A 200 -21.23 14.47 12.53
CA SER A 200 -21.14 14.11 13.95
C SER A 200 -20.41 12.77 14.15
N GLU A 201 -19.97 12.50 15.38
CA GLU A 201 -19.26 11.26 15.72
C GLU A 201 -20.10 10.01 15.43
N ALA A 202 -21.40 10.06 15.74
CA ALA A 202 -22.33 8.98 15.46
C ALA A 202 -22.43 8.67 13.95
N GLN A 203 -22.43 9.71 13.10
CA GLN A 203 -22.47 9.54 11.64
C GLN A 203 -21.14 9.05 11.06
N MET A 204 -20.01 9.39 11.69
CA MET A 204 -18.68 8.90 11.28
C MET A 204 -18.42 7.46 11.74
N ASN A 205 -19.04 7.04 12.84
CA ASN A 205 -18.94 5.67 13.35
C ASN A 205 -19.99 4.71 12.77
N ASP A 206 -20.91 5.19 11.93
CA ASP A 206 -21.81 4.34 11.16
C ASP A 206 -21.00 3.29 10.37
N PRO A 207 -21.28 1.97 10.55
CA PRO A 207 -20.54 0.90 9.90
C PRO A 207 -20.48 1.03 8.38
N THR A 208 -21.54 1.57 7.76
CA THR A 208 -21.63 1.78 6.32
C THR A 208 -20.67 2.88 5.85
N PHE A 209 -20.72 4.04 6.50
CA PHE A 209 -19.86 5.17 6.17
C PHE A 209 -18.38 4.88 6.50
N LYS A 210 -18.12 4.29 7.67
CA LYS A 210 -16.78 3.91 8.13
C LYS A 210 -16.12 2.84 7.27
N PHE A 211 -16.90 1.93 6.68
CA PHE A 211 -16.37 0.97 5.72
C PHE A 211 -15.94 1.67 4.42
N THR A 212 -16.79 2.53 3.88
CA THR A 212 -16.55 3.17 2.57
C THR A 212 -15.42 4.22 2.61
N PHE A 213 -15.44 5.10 3.60
CA PHE A 213 -14.51 6.24 3.70
C PHE A 213 -13.49 6.11 4.84
N GLY A 214 -13.46 4.96 5.49
CA GLY A 214 -12.51 4.70 6.58
C GLY A 214 -11.05 4.81 6.15
N ALA A 215 -10.73 4.75 4.85
CA ALA A 215 -9.38 4.99 4.36
C ALA A 215 -8.82 6.35 4.83
N TYR A 216 -9.65 7.39 4.93
CA TYR A 216 -9.22 8.72 5.38
C TYR A 216 -9.00 8.81 6.89
N TYR A 217 -9.91 8.25 7.72
CA TYR A 217 -9.97 8.60 9.14
C TYR A 217 -10.07 7.42 10.11
N LYS A 218 -10.12 6.17 9.64
CA LYS A 218 -10.37 4.99 10.49
C LYS A 218 -9.38 4.81 11.64
N TYR A 219 -8.16 5.33 11.48
CA TYR A 219 -7.10 5.21 12.47
C TYR A 219 -6.99 6.41 13.41
N TYR A 220 -7.73 7.50 13.12
CA TYR A 220 -7.64 8.74 13.87
C TYR A 220 -8.77 8.87 14.89
N THR A 221 -8.50 9.58 15.98
CA THR A 221 -9.54 10.00 16.92
C THR A 221 -10.50 10.97 16.22
N PHE A 222 -11.74 11.06 16.70
CA PHE A 222 -12.75 11.96 16.11
C PHE A 222 -12.31 13.42 16.16
N GLU A 223 -11.63 13.82 17.24
CA GLU A 223 -11.07 15.16 17.43
C GLU A 223 -9.99 15.49 16.40
N ASN A 224 -9.12 14.51 16.07
CA ASN A 224 -8.04 14.66 15.10
C ASN A 224 -8.39 14.10 13.71
N ARG A 225 -9.67 14.06 13.36
CA ARG A 225 -10.15 13.47 12.08
C ARG A 225 -9.57 14.11 10.82
N TYR A 226 -9.06 15.35 10.90
CA TYR A 226 -8.43 16.05 9.78
C TYR A 226 -6.91 15.82 9.70
N PHE A 227 -6.33 15.00 10.58
CA PHE A 227 -4.91 14.68 10.55
C PHE A 227 -4.48 14.04 9.21
N PHE A 228 -5.39 13.36 8.51
CA PHE A 228 -5.13 12.88 7.16
C PHE A 228 -4.72 14.02 6.20
N VAL A 229 -5.27 15.23 6.34
CA VAL A 229 -4.92 16.37 5.49
C VAL A 229 -3.46 16.75 5.64
N ALA A 230 -2.95 16.78 6.88
CA ALA A 230 -1.55 17.07 7.13
C ALA A 230 -0.63 15.96 6.58
N LYS A 231 -1.00 14.68 6.80
CA LYS A 231 -0.25 13.53 6.26
C LYS A 231 -0.20 13.54 4.72
N MET A 232 -1.38 13.64 4.11
CA MET A 232 -1.60 13.68 2.66
C MET A 232 -0.87 14.88 2.04
N GLY A 233 -1.04 16.06 2.66
CA GLY A 233 -0.35 17.28 2.26
C GLY A 233 1.17 17.17 2.34
N ALA A 234 1.71 16.49 3.35
CA ALA A 234 3.14 16.24 3.46
C ALA A 234 3.66 15.27 2.40
N GLU A 235 2.89 14.24 2.01
CA GLU A 235 3.26 13.34 0.91
C GLU A 235 3.26 14.07 -0.44
N ILE A 236 2.23 14.88 -0.70
CA ILE A 236 2.16 15.73 -1.89
C ILE A 236 3.32 16.73 -1.89
N ALA A 237 3.56 17.45 -0.79
CA ALA A 237 4.66 18.41 -0.68
C ALA A 237 6.03 17.74 -0.86
N SER A 238 6.24 16.55 -0.30
CA SER A 238 7.47 15.78 -0.51
C SER A 238 7.69 15.45 -1.99
N GLY A 239 6.63 15.03 -2.70
CA GLY A 239 6.69 14.81 -4.15
C GLY A 239 7.00 16.08 -4.93
N VAL A 240 6.39 17.21 -4.58
CA VAL A 240 6.67 18.51 -5.24
C VAL A 240 8.10 18.95 -5.02
N ILE A 241 8.62 18.83 -3.78
CA ILE A 241 9.99 19.18 -3.43
C ILE A 241 10.96 18.35 -4.27
N VAL A 242 10.77 17.02 -4.33
CA VAL A 242 11.62 16.10 -5.09
C VAL A 242 11.54 16.35 -6.61
N GLY A 243 10.35 16.68 -7.13
CA GLY A 243 10.17 16.88 -8.57
C GLY A 243 10.53 18.27 -9.08
N ARG A 244 10.77 19.27 -8.22
CA ARG A 244 10.86 20.68 -8.66
C ARG A 244 12.05 21.50 -8.16
N VAL A 245 12.60 21.19 -6.98
CA VAL A 245 13.74 21.91 -6.39
C VAL A 245 15.04 21.48 -7.09
N GLU A 246 15.96 22.43 -7.34
CA GLU A 246 17.19 22.24 -8.14
C GLU A 246 18.45 21.98 -7.30
N ASP A 247 18.55 22.59 -6.12
CA ASP A 247 19.73 22.41 -5.25
C ASP A 247 19.53 21.22 -4.28
N VAL A 248 20.36 20.17 -4.41
CA VAL A 248 20.41 19.00 -3.51
C VAL A 248 20.38 19.35 -2.01
N PRO A 249 21.21 20.29 -1.50
CA PRO A 249 21.18 20.64 -0.07
C PRO A 249 19.86 21.30 0.34
N THR A 250 19.23 22.09 -0.54
CA THR A 250 17.94 22.72 -0.22
C THR A 250 16.80 21.73 -0.27
N GLN A 251 16.79 20.80 -1.24
CA GLN A 251 15.82 19.71 -1.33
C GLN A 251 15.86 18.86 -0.06
N LEU A 252 17.06 18.44 0.36
CA LEU A 252 17.26 17.65 1.56
C LEU A 252 16.81 18.41 2.82
N THR A 253 17.19 19.69 2.94
CA THR A 253 16.80 20.53 4.08
C THR A 253 15.28 20.71 4.15
N LEU A 254 14.61 20.92 3.01
CA LEU A 254 13.16 21.05 2.93
C LEU A 254 12.44 19.74 3.30
N LEU A 255 12.93 18.60 2.81
CA LEU A 255 12.40 17.28 3.16
C LEU A 255 12.56 16.99 4.65
N LEU A 256 13.75 17.23 5.21
CA LEU A 256 14.02 17.06 6.64
C LEU A 256 13.12 17.96 7.49
N THR A 257 13.00 19.23 7.11
CA THR A 257 12.13 20.20 7.80
C THR A 257 10.67 19.75 7.76
N LEU A 258 10.20 19.24 6.62
CA LEU A 258 8.85 18.74 6.45
C LEU A 258 8.58 17.48 7.30
N GLN A 259 9.51 16.53 7.33
CA GLN A 259 9.41 15.33 8.18
C GLN A 259 9.46 15.68 9.67
N PHE A 260 10.32 16.62 10.06
CA PHE A 260 10.40 17.12 11.43
C PHE A 260 9.12 17.85 11.86
N ALA A 261 8.57 18.71 11.00
CA ALA A 261 7.28 19.37 11.25
C ALA A 261 6.15 18.35 11.43
N MET A 262 6.11 17.30 10.58
CA MET A 262 5.15 16.21 10.71
C MET A 262 5.35 15.38 11.98
N PHE A 263 6.60 15.18 12.41
CA PHE A 263 6.91 14.53 13.68
C PHE A 263 6.37 15.33 14.87
N LEU A 264 6.66 16.63 14.92
CA LEU A 264 6.16 17.52 15.97
C LEU A 264 4.63 17.55 15.99
N TYR A 265 4.00 17.67 14.81
CA TYR A 265 2.55 17.68 14.67
C TYR A 265 1.93 16.35 15.14
N THR A 266 2.52 15.21 14.77
CA THR A 266 2.07 13.88 15.20
C THR A 266 2.20 13.70 16.72
N THR A 267 3.32 14.16 17.29
CA THR A 267 3.60 14.04 18.72
C THR A 267 2.65 14.90 19.55
N HIS A 268 2.42 16.15 19.12
CA HIS A 268 1.53 17.08 19.80
C HIS A 268 0.07 16.64 19.72
N CYS A 269 -0.40 16.21 18.56
CA CYS A 269 -1.80 15.86 18.37
C CYS A 269 -2.14 14.44 18.85
N SER A 270 -1.16 13.53 18.97
CA SER A 270 -1.39 12.10 19.27
C SER A 270 -2.62 11.54 18.52
N PRO A 271 -2.63 11.64 17.17
CA PRO A 271 -3.86 11.55 16.40
C PRO A 271 -4.45 10.14 16.33
N TYR A 272 -3.69 9.10 16.68
CA TYR A 272 -4.07 7.70 16.48
C TYR A 272 -4.88 7.16 17.66
N VAL A 273 -5.94 6.40 17.37
CA VAL A 273 -6.79 5.75 18.39
C VAL A 273 -6.02 4.68 19.18
N LEU A 274 -5.03 4.04 18.57
CA LEU A 274 -4.20 3.01 19.21
C LEU A 274 -2.84 3.58 19.59
N GLU A 275 -2.49 3.52 20.88
CA GLU A 275 -1.19 3.97 21.40
C GLU A 275 -0.01 3.34 20.64
N PHE A 276 -0.10 2.05 20.33
CA PHE A 276 0.93 1.37 19.54
C PHE A 276 1.11 2.01 18.14
N GLN A 277 0.03 2.48 17.49
CA GLN A 277 0.15 3.14 16.19
C GLN A 277 0.82 4.50 16.32
N SER A 278 0.54 5.23 17.39
CA SER A 278 1.23 6.48 17.71
C SER A 278 2.72 6.24 17.93
N ILE A 279 3.08 5.25 18.76
CA ILE A 279 4.48 4.87 19.00
C ILE A 279 5.16 4.45 17.69
N ALA A 280 4.53 3.57 16.91
CA ALA A 280 5.10 3.11 15.65
C ALA A 280 5.28 4.25 14.63
N ALA A 281 4.33 5.18 14.54
CA ALA A 281 4.46 6.36 13.67
C ALA A 281 5.55 7.31 14.16
N ALA A 282 5.61 7.59 15.46
CA ALA A 282 6.66 8.41 16.07
C ALA A 282 8.05 7.77 15.87
N THR A 283 8.18 6.46 16.09
CA THR A 283 9.41 5.72 15.80
C THR A 283 9.75 5.79 14.31
N ALA A 284 8.77 5.65 13.39
CA ALA A 284 9.02 5.79 11.95
C ALA A 284 9.60 7.18 11.61
N PHE A 285 9.01 8.25 12.17
CA PHE A 285 9.47 9.61 11.92
C PHE A 285 10.86 9.89 12.51
N VAL A 286 11.10 9.53 13.78
CA VAL A 286 12.42 9.70 14.44
C VAL A 286 13.51 8.98 13.65
N LEU A 287 13.16 7.90 13.01
CA LEU A 287 14.07 7.02 12.32
C LEU A 287 14.28 7.39 10.86
N LYS A 288 13.26 7.93 10.20
CA LYS A 288 13.42 8.69 8.96
C LYS A 288 14.36 9.86 9.21
N MET A 289 14.10 10.65 10.26
CA MET A 289 14.97 11.73 10.72
C MET A 289 16.38 11.24 11.06
N LEU A 290 16.58 10.13 11.78
CA LEU A 290 17.92 9.63 12.11
C LEU A 290 18.67 9.11 10.88
N THR A 291 17.95 8.44 9.98
CA THR A 291 18.51 7.95 8.73
C THR A 291 18.89 9.16 7.88
N ASP A 292 17.97 10.11 7.69
CA ASP A 292 18.21 11.36 6.99
C ASP A 292 19.34 12.13 7.65
N ASP A 293 19.37 12.30 8.98
CA ASP A 293 20.43 13.00 9.72
C ASP A 293 21.78 12.33 9.54
N VAL A 294 21.87 10.99 9.45
CA VAL A 294 23.13 10.30 9.12
C VAL A 294 23.53 10.58 7.67
N HIS A 295 22.59 10.58 6.72
CA HIS A 295 22.88 10.92 5.32
C HIS A 295 23.15 12.41 5.11
N VAL A 296 22.45 13.29 5.82
CA VAL A 296 22.59 14.75 5.87
C VAL A 296 23.91 15.06 6.54
N CYS A 297 24.27 14.43 7.65
CA CYS A 297 25.60 14.61 8.23
C CYS A 297 26.66 14.12 7.25
N ALA A 298 26.48 12.97 6.58
CA ALA A 298 27.42 12.52 5.55
C ALA A 298 27.49 13.47 4.35
N GLN A 299 26.38 14.05 3.91
CA GLN A 299 26.27 14.95 2.77
C GLN A 299 26.68 16.38 3.07
N VAL A 300 26.29 16.94 4.21
CA VAL A 300 26.78 18.22 4.74
C VAL A 300 28.26 18.11 5.01
N THR A 301 28.73 16.97 5.54
CA THR A 301 30.17 16.68 5.61
C THR A 301 30.78 16.61 4.21
N TYR A 302 30.15 15.95 3.22
CA TYR A 302 30.63 15.87 1.84
C TYR A 302 30.64 17.21 1.09
N VAL A 303 29.63 18.05 1.26
CA VAL A 303 29.46 19.39 0.64
C VAL A 303 30.35 20.42 1.33
N LEU A 304 30.49 20.36 2.66
CA LEU A 304 31.47 21.16 3.39
C LEU A 304 32.91 20.70 3.08
N LEU A 305 33.18 19.39 2.95
CA LEU A 305 34.49 18.90 2.52
C LEU A 305 34.78 19.23 1.06
N SER A 306 33.82 19.13 0.14
CA SER A 306 34.03 19.48 -1.28
C SER A 306 34.22 20.98 -1.49
N SER A 307 33.58 21.82 -0.66
CA SER A 307 33.76 23.28 -0.70
C SER A 307 35.08 23.77 -0.07
N PHE A 308 35.70 22.98 0.83
CA PHE A 308 36.92 23.42 1.53
C PHE A 308 38.18 22.64 1.17
N VAL A 309 38.10 21.39 0.68
CA VAL A 309 39.28 20.54 0.48
C VAL A 309 39.06 19.56 -0.68
N THR A 310 39.81 19.74 -1.78
CA THR A 310 40.17 18.65 -2.67
C THR A 310 40.78 17.50 -1.85
N THR A 311 40.05 16.41 -1.61
CA THR A 311 40.55 15.02 -1.53
C THR A 311 39.41 14.06 -1.17
N SER A 312 39.23 13.06 -2.04
CA SER A 312 38.47 11.83 -1.87
C SER A 312 38.32 11.36 -0.40
N VAL A 313 37.08 11.37 0.11
CA VAL A 313 36.70 10.49 1.23
C VAL A 313 36.98 9.05 0.79
N SER A 314 37.59 8.23 1.66
CA SER A 314 37.91 6.85 1.32
C SER A 314 36.63 6.05 1.04
N GLN A 315 36.64 5.28 -0.03
CA GLN A 315 35.53 4.44 -0.46
C GLN A 315 35.04 3.52 0.66
N ASP A 316 35.96 3.05 1.52
CA ASP A 316 35.67 2.23 2.70
C ASP A 316 34.72 2.91 3.69
N VAL A 317 34.85 4.23 3.94
CA VAL A 317 33.98 4.95 4.88
C VAL A 317 32.58 5.14 4.29
N GLN A 318 32.49 5.35 2.98
CA GLN A 318 31.22 5.44 2.27
C GLN A 318 30.49 4.08 2.23
N GLU A 319 31.24 3.01 2.00
CA GLU A 319 30.71 1.63 2.01
C GLU A 319 30.24 1.24 3.41
N VAL A 320 30.98 1.57 4.47
CA VAL A 320 30.57 1.30 5.86
C VAL A 320 29.34 2.12 6.23
N ALA A 321 29.32 3.43 5.94
CA ALA A 321 28.17 4.29 6.24
C ALA A 321 26.90 3.84 5.47
N GLY A 322 27.05 3.52 4.19
CA GLY A 322 25.97 2.97 3.36
C GLY A 322 25.48 1.60 3.84
N THR A 323 26.39 0.73 4.29
CA THR A 323 26.03 -0.59 4.85
C THR A 323 25.28 -0.45 6.17
N VAL A 324 25.75 0.41 7.09
CA VAL A 324 25.08 0.68 8.37
C VAL A 324 23.70 1.26 8.13
N SER A 325 23.59 2.21 7.21
CA SER A 325 22.33 2.79 6.77
C SER A 325 21.37 1.73 6.22
N LEU A 326 21.81 0.87 5.30
CA LEU A 326 20.98 -0.20 4.72
C LEU A 326 20.57 -1.25 5.76
N VAL A 327 21.50 -1.70 6.61
CA VAL A 327 21.21 -2.65 7.71
C VAL A 327 20.17 -2.08 8.67
N LEU A 328 20.30 -0.80 9.01
CA LEU A 328 19.33 -0.09 9.81
C LEU A 328 17.97 -0.10 9.08
N GLN A 329 17.92 0.32 7.82
CA GLN A 329 16.68 0.34 7.04
C GLN A 329 15.98 -1.04 6.96
N ILE A 330 16.74 -2.12 6.77
CA ILE A 330 16.22 -3.50 6.77
C ILE A 330 15.71 -3.91 8.15
N ALA A 331 16.47 -3.66 9.22
CA ALA A 331 16.06 -4.00 10.59
C ALA A 331 14.73 -3.34 10.94
N LEU A 332 14.52 -2.12 10.46
CA LEU A 332 13.30 -1.35 10.68
C LEU A 332 12.13 -1.87 9.87
N LEU A 333 12.37 -2.21 8.60
CA LEU A 333 11.40 -2.88 7.76
C LEU A 333 10.93 -4.19 8.42
N LEU A 334 11.84 -4.96 9.02
CA LEU A 334 11.51 -6.16 9.80
C LEU A 334 10.71 -5.83 11.07
N LEU A 335 11.10 -4.80 11.83
CA LEU A 335 10.38 -4.35 13.03
C LEU A 335 8.96 -3.90 12.69
N PHE A 336 8.76 -3.11 11.63
CA PHE A 336 7.43 -2.69 11.17
C PHE A 336 6.59 -3.86 10.66
N ASN A 337 7.22 -4.83 9.98
CA ASN A 337 6.56 -6.04 9.54
C ASN A 337 6.23 -7.01 10.68
N SER A 338 6.97 -6.99 11.79
CA SER A 338 6.77 -7.91 12.92
C SER A 338 5.32 -7.92 13.42
N ARG A 339 4.68 -6.74 13.49
CA ARG A 339 3.26 -6.62 13.87
C ARG A 339 2.32 -7.17 12.81
N GLN A 340 2.54 -6.85 11.53
CA GLN A 340 1.69 -7.37 10.45
C GLN A 340 1.81 -8.90 10.37
N LEU A 341 3.02 -9.42 10.53
CA LEU A 341 3.32 -10.85 10.58
C LEU A 341 2.66 -11.51 11.80
N HIS A 342 2.70 -10.86 12.96
CA HIS A 342 2.04 -11.37 14.18
C HIS A 342 0.51 -11.36 14.08
N ILE A 343 -0.10 -10.32 13.51
CA ILE A 343 -1.55 -10.25 13.27
C ILE A 343 -1.96 -11.30 12.24
N LEU A 344 -1.23 -11.41 11.13
CA LEU A 344 -1.45 -12.42 10.09
C LEU A 344 -1.33 -13.82 10.68
N TYR A 345 -0.30 -14.08 11.49
CA TYR A 345 -0.11 -15.33 12.20
C TYR A 345 -1.32 -15.66 13.11
N LYS A 346 -1.81 -14.70 13.91
CA LYS A 346 -3.01 -14.89 14.72
C LYS A 346 -4.25 -15.18 13.86
N GLN A 347 -4.44 -14.46 12.76
CA GLN A 347 -5.56 -14.68 11.84
C GLN A 347 -5.49 -16.07 11.19
N ILE A 348 -4.32 -16.49 10.71
CA ILE A 348 -4.08 -17.82 10.15
C ILE A 348 -4.34 -18.88 11.22
N LYS A 349 -3.84 -18.72 12.44
CA LYS A 349 -4.07 -19.65 13.55
C LYS A 349 -5.57 -19.78 13.87
N CYS A 350 -6.29 -18.66 13.94
CA CYS A 350 -7.75 -18.66 14.12
C CYS A 350 -8.48 -19.35 12.96
N LEU A 351 -8.09 -19.08 11.71
CA LEU A 351 -8.67 -19.73 10.54
C LEU A 351 -8.40 -21.24 10.52
N VAL A 352 -7.20 -21.67 10.89
CA VAL A 352 -6.82 -23.09 11.01
C VAL A 352 -7.64 -23.77 12.10
N ILE A 353 -7.79 -23.14 13.28
CA ILE A 353 -8.62 -23.67 14.37
C ILE A 353 -10.08 -23.78 13.93
N ARG A 354 -10.63 -22.75 13.26
CA ARG A 354 -12.00 -22.79 12.71
C ARG A 354 -12.17 -23.90 11.67
N ARG A 355 -11.21 -24.08 10.76
CA ARG A 355 -11.21 -25.18 9.78
C ARG A 355 -11.16 -26.55 10.47
N ARG A 356 -10.33 -26.73 11.50
CA ARG A 356 -10.25 -27.98 12.28
C ARG A 356 -11.57 -28.28 12.99
N ARG A 357 -12.17 -27.30 13.68
CA ARG A 357 -13.49 -27.45 14.33
C ARG A 357 -14.59 -27.83 13.34
N ARG A 358 -14.61 -27.20 12.16
CA ARG A 358 -15.56 -27.56 11.09
C ARG A 358 -15.37 -28.98 10.59
N LYS A 359 -14.13 -29.44 10.36
CA LYS A 359 -13.85 -30.82 9.96
C LYS A 359 -14.31 -31.83 11.02
N LEU A 360 -14.09 -31.53 12.30
CA LEU A 360 -14.56 -32.37 13.42
C LEU A 360 -16.10 -32.43 13.48
N ALA A 361 -16.79 -31.30 13.34
CA ALA A 361 -18.25 -31.26 13.33
C ALA A 361 -18.87 -32.05 12.16
N VAL A 362 -18.25 -32.00 10.97
CA VAL A 362 -18.70 -32.80 9.82
C VAL A 362 -18.49 -34.29 10.08
N LYS A 363 -17.35 -34.69 10.65
CA LYS A 363 -17.10 -36.10 11.02
C LYS A 363 -18.08 -36.60 12.09
N ALA A 364 -18.40 -35.79 13.10
CA ALA A 364 -19.37 -36.13 14.13
C ALA A 364 -20.77 -36.36 13.54
N LYS A 365 -21.24 -35.45 12.68
CA LYS A 365 -22.53 -35.61 11.98
C LYS A 365 -22.57 -36.84 11.07
N ALA A 366 -21.46 -37.15 10.38
CA ALA A 366 -21.36 -38.35 9.56
C ALA A 366 -21.41 -39.64 10.41
N ALA A 367 -20.79 -39.63 11.59
CA ALA A 367 -20.84 -40.75 12.53
C ALA A 367 -22.24 -40.94 13.14
N GLU A 368 -22.92 -39.86 13.54
CA GLU A 368 -24.32 -39.91 14.00
C GLU A 368 -25.25 -40.45 12.91
N ALA A 369 -25.10 -39.99 11.67
CA ALA A 369 -25.89 -40.48 10.53
C ALA A 369 -25.63 -41.98 10.26
N ALA A 370 -24.39 -42.44 10.38
CA ALA A 370 -24.04 -43.85 10.23
C ALA A 370 -24.63 -44.72 11.35
N MET A 371 -24.64 -44.23 12.60
CA MET A 371 -25.27 -44.94 13.73
C MET A 371 -26.80 -45.03 13.55
N LEU A 372 -27.46 -43.95 13.13
CA LEU A 372 -28.90 -43.96 12.85
C LEU A 372 -29.25 -44.92 11.70
N ALA A 373 -28.44 -44.99 10.65
CA ALA A 373 -28.62 -45.93 9.56
C ALA A 373 -28.49 -47.40 10.03
N ALA A 374 -27.48 -47.70 10.86
CA ALA A 374 -27.28 -49.03 11.42
C ALA A 374 -28.42 -49.45 12.37
N GLU A 375 -28.96 -48.51 13.16
CA GLU A 375 -30.09 -48.80 14.05
C GLU A 375 -31.39 -49.04 13.25
N LEU A 376 -31.62 -48.28 12.17
CA LEU A 376 -32.72 -48.53 11.24
C LEU A 376 -32.62 -49.91 10.57
N GLU A 377 -31.43 -50.33 10.15
CA GLU A 377 -31.21 -51.69 9.61
C GLU A 377 -31.49 -52.78 10.67
N ARG A 378 -31.05 -52.56 11.91
CA ARG A 378 -31.31 -53.51 13.02
C ARG A 378 -32.80 -53.62 13.34
N HIS A 379 -33.55 -52.51 13.34
CA HIS A 379 -35.00 -52.53 13.50
C HIS A 379 -35.72 -53.19 12.31
N SER A 380 -35.23 -53.01 11.07
CA SER A 380 -35.79 -53.65 9.88
C SER A 380 -35.60 -55.18 9.89
N SER A 381 -34.46 -55.67 10.37
CA SER A 381 -34.17 -57.10 10.48
C SER A 381 -34.94 -57.77 11.62
N LEU A 382 -35.21 -57.06 12.73
CA LEU A 382 -36.09 -57.54 13.79
C LEU A 382 -37.58 -57.56 13.36
N GLY A 383 -38.04 -56.56 12.60
CA GLY A 383 -39.40 -56.52 12.05
C GLY A 383 -39.71 -57.65 11.06
N LEU A 384 -38.71 -58.14 10.33
CA LEU A 384 -38.84 -59.32 9.45
C LEU A 384 -38.92 -60.64 10.24
N SER A 385 -38.33 -60.73 11.43
CA SER A 385 -38.40 -61.95 12.26
C SER A 385 -39.75 -62.15 12.95
N GLN A 386 -40.51 -61.07 13.17
CA GLN A 386 -41.82 -61.14 13.84
C GLN A 386 -42.97 -61.55 12.89
N TRP A 387 -42.78 -61.45 11.58
CA TRP A 387 -43.76 -61.90 10.57
C TRP A 387 -43.60 -63.36 10.16
N THR A 388 -42.52 -64.04 10.56
CA THR A 388 -42.25 -65.45 10.20
C THR A 388 -42.72 -66.46 11.25
N LEU A 389 -43.44 -66.04 12.30
CA LEU A 389 -43.88 -66.93 13.39
C LEU A 389 -45.40 -67.11 13.52
N ASP A 390 -46.21 -66.57 12.59
CA ASP A 390 -47.68 -66.62 12.71
C ASP A 390 -48.42 -67.22 11.48
N GLU A 391 -47.74 -68.05 10.68
CA GLU A 391 -48.40 -68.91 9.68
C GLU A 391 -48.37 -70.38 10.13
N GLY A 392 -49.27 -70.72 11.06
CA GLY A 392 -49.37 -72.06 11.62
C GLY A 392 -50.74 -72.40 12.20
N TYR A 393 -51.84 -71.90 11.61
CA TYR A 393 -53.19 -72.30 12.02
C TYR A 393 -53.95 -72.98 10.87
N ARG A 394 -54.05 -74.32 10.96
CA ARG A 394 -54.97 -75.16 10.17
C ARG A 394 -56.43 -74.83 10.53
N PRO A 395 -57.34 -74.67 9.55
CA PRO A 395 -58.74 -74.99 9.77
C PRO A 395 -59.02 -76.44 9.36
N ALA A 396 -59.77 -77.14 10.21
CA ALA A 396 -60.38 -78.42 9.89
C ALA A 396 -61.69 -78.19 9.13
N ALA A 397 -61.86 -78.91 8.01
CA ALA A 397 -63.10 -79.48 7.52
C ALA A 397 -62.77 -80.60 6.54
#